data_AF-A0A7W1Q6F4-F1
#
_entry.id   AF-A0A7W1Q6F4-F1
#
_cell.length_a   1.000
_cell.length_b   1.000
_cell.length_c   1.000
_cell.angle_alpha   90.00
_cell.angle_beta   90.00
_cell.angle_gamma   90.00
#
_symmetry.space_group_name_H-M   'P 1'
#
loop_
_entity.id
_entity.type
_entity.pdbx_description
1 polymer ?
#
loop_
_entity_poly.entity_id
_entity_poly.type
_entity_poly.pdbx_seq_one_letter_code
_entity_poly.pdbx_strand_id
1 'polypeptide(L)'
;MSVLDVDLFVPPQLEDVRHPKFPLVRKGYDPYDVLDYVAQVADRIEDLERELHRVRQENESTRDSRESAKEAAYDELADRMAELLRTAEQQANRTRTEAAEEATKRLEDAASRAEDIVREAQEAADEMRARADAILQTAREETDRILGGLADRRDGMVEELREAKVRLADVIQLLDEAVSTAERQSERAQLAVSGDGMLEPDVDPEVSDIFVEGEEPAS
;
A
#
# COMPACT_ATOMS: atom_id res chain seq x y z
N MET A 1 -34.09 31.36 56.52
CA MET A 1 -33.67 32.02 57.77
C MET A 1 -34.48 33.28 57.92
N SER A 2 -35.18 33.41 59.04
CA SER A 2 -36.14 34.49 59.32
C SER A 2 -35.41 35.79 59.65
N VAL A 3 -35.66 36.84 58.86
CA VAL A 3 -35.26 38.23 59.16
C VAL A 3 -36.56 39.03 59.29
N LEU A 4 -37.40 38.63 60.23
CA LEU A 4 -38.65 39.30 60.58
C LEU A 4 -38.61 39.58 62.08
N ASP A 5 -37.75 40.53 62.45
CA ASP A 5 -37.82 41.32 63.68
C ASP A 5 -37.04 42.63 63.42
N VAL A 6 -37.37 43.29 62.30
CA VAL A 6 -37.09 44.73 62.16
C VAL A 6 -38.36 45.40 62.62
N ASP A 7 -38.50 45.43 63.94
CA ASP A 7 -39.48 46.26 64.61
C ASP A 7 -39.46 47.65 63.98
N LEU A 8 -40.67 48.13 63.73
CA LEU A 8 -41.03 49.47 63.33
C LEU A 8 -40.31 50.50 64.23
N PHE A 9 -39.07 50.83 63.91
CA PHE A 9 -38.57 52.18 64.13
C PHE A 9 -39.27 53.04 63.09
N VAL A 10 -40.52 53.39 63.38
CA VAL A 10 -41.12 54.59 62.80
C VAL A 10 -40.16 55.69 63.21
N PRO A 11 -39.43 56.32 62.27
CA PRO A 11 -38.60 57.47 62.61
C PRO A 11 -39.52 58.47 63.31
N PRO A 12 -39.12 59.04 64.45
CA PRO A 12 -39.90 60.11 65.05
C PRO A 12 -40.14 61.15 63.95
N GLN A 13 -41.41 61.51 63.73
CA GLN A 13 -41.78 62.50 62.71
C GLN A 13 -40.97 63.77 63.01
N LEU A 14 -40.48 64.50 62.01
CA LEU A 14 -39.64 65.70 62.23
C LEU A 14 -40.26 66.69 63.23
N GLU A 15 -41.58 66.71 63.34
CA GLU A 15 -42.34 67.49 64.34
C GLU A 15 -42.10 67.03 65.79
N ASP A 16 -42.01 65.72 66.05
CA ASP A 16 -41.72 65.14 67.37
C ASP A 16 -40.25 65.36 67.79
N VAL A 17 -39.34 65.39 66.81
CA VAL A 17 -37.92 65.71 67.03
C VAL A 17 -37.73 67.20 67.28
N ARG A 18 -38.51 68.08 66.63
CA ARG A 18 -38.41 69.54 66.81
C ARG A 18 -38.93 70.00 68.19
N HIS A 19 -39.90 69.31 68.79
CA HIS A 19 -40.51 69.68 70.09
C HIS A 19 -40.63 68.52 71.09
N PRO A 20 -39.51 67.96 71.58
CA PRO A 20 -39.53 66.87 72.54
C PRO A 20 -39.96 67.36 73.94
N LYS A 21 -40.85 66.59 74.58
CA LYS A 21 -41.34 66.87 75.93
C LYS A 21 -40.49 66.11 76.96
N PHE A 22 -39.69 66.83 77.73
CA PHE A 22 -38.84 66.25 78.78
C PHE A 22 -39.38 66.54 80.20
N PRO A 23 -39.30 65.59 81.15
CA PRO A 23 -39.65 65.82 82.55
C PRO A 23 -38.60 66.68 83.28
N LEU A 24 -39.04 67.62 84.13
CA LEU A 24 -38.13 68.50 84.89
C LEU A 24 -37.58 67.80 86.14
N VAL A 25 -36.25 67.88 86.33
CA VAL A 25 -35.50 67.32 87.48
C VAL A 25 -34.78 68.42 88.25
N ARG A 26 -34.58 68.24 89.57
CA ARG A 26 -34.03 69.24 90.52
C ARG A 26 -32.64 69.80 90.16
N LYS A 27 -31.90 69.14 89.27
CA LYS A 27 -30.61 69.57 88.71
C LYS A 27 -30.59 69.08 87.27
N GLY A 28 -30.64 70.00 86.31
CA GLY A 28 -30.80 69.68 84.88
C GLY A 28 -30.23 70.77 83.99
N TYR A 29 -30.23 70.51 82.68
CA TYR A 29 -29.82 71.46 81.65
C TYR A 29 -30.89 72.56 81.46
N ASP A 30 -30.47 73.73 80.98
CA ASP A 30 -31.38 74.83 80.66
C ASP A 30 -32.34 74.39 79.53
N PRO A 31 -33.67 74.48 79.71
CA PRO A 31 -34.64 74.15 78.68
C PRO A 31 -34.41 74.87 77.35
N TYR A 32 -33.93 76.13 77.36
CA TYR A 32 -33.67 76.88 76.14
C TYR A 32 -32.47 76.33 75.37
N ASP A 33 -31.38 76.00 76.06
CA ASP A 33 -30.19 75.38 75.46
C ASP A 33 -30.51 73.99 74.88
N VAL A 34 -31.37 73.22 75.55
CA VAL A 34 -31.81 71.91 75.06
C VAL A 34 -32.67 72.06 73.79
N LEU A 35 -33.57 73.04 73.74
CA LEU A 35 -34.41 73.30 72.57
C LEU A 35 -33.59 73.74 71.35
N ASP A 36 -32.61 74.63 71.54
CA ASP A 36 -31.69 75.06 70.47
C ASP A 36 -30.84 73.90 69.95
N TYR A 37 -30.30 73.07 70.85
CA TYR A 37 -29.54 71.88 70.47
C TYR A 37 -30.40 70.88 69.70
N VAL A 38 -31.62 70.63 70.17
CA VAL A 38 -32.57 69.73 69.52
C VAL A 38 -32.95 70.24 68.13
N ALA A 39 -33.20 71.55 67.96
CA ALA A 39 -33.47 72.14 66.66
C ALA A 39 -32.27 71.94 65.70
N GLN A 40 -31.04 72.15 66.19
CA GLN A 40 -29.83 71.95 65.41
C GLN A 40 -29.59 70.48 65.04
N VAL A 41 -29.96 69.54 65.92
CA VAL A 41 -29.93 68.10 65.63
C VAL A 41 -30.99 67.72 64.59
N ALA A 42 -32.20 68.27 64.69
CA ALA A 42 -33.28 68.03 63.73
C ALA A 42 -32.90 68.51 62.33
N ASP A 43 -32.33 69.73 62.21
CA ASP A 43 -31.85 70.25 60.92
C ASP A 43 -30.71 69.39 60.35
N ARG A 44 -29.80 68.89 61.20
CA ARG A 44 -28.73 67.98 60.78
C ARG A 44 -29.24 66.61 60.33
N ILE A 45 -30.27 66.08 60.98
CA ILE A 45 -30.93 64.84 60.55
C ILE A 45 -31.58 65.06 59.18
N GLU A 46 -32.27 66.18 58.99
CA GLU A 46 -32.92 66.51 57.73
C GLU A 46 -31.92 66.65 56.57
N ASP A 47 -30.77 67.30 56.82
CA ASP A 47 -29.68 67.40 55.85
C ASP A 47 -29.09 66.02 55.51
N LEU A 48 -28.85 65.18 56.52
CA LEU A 48 -28.36 63.81 56.33
C LEU A 48 -29.36 62.94 55.57
N GLU A 49 -30.65 63.06 55.84
CA GLU A 49 -31.72 62.33 55.13
C GLU A 49 -31.78 62.77 53.66
N ARG A 50 -31.69 64.08 53.39
CA ARG A 50 -31.60 64.62 52.03
C ARG A 50 -30.37 64.09 51.29
N GLU A 51 -29.21 64.06 51.95
CA GLU A 51 -27.96 63.54 51.37
C GLU A 51 -28.03 62.02 51.13
N LEU A 52 -28.60 61.27 52.07
CA LEU A 52 -28.78 59.83 51.94
C LEU A 52 -29.74 59.50 50.79
N HIS A 53 -30.84 60.23 50.65
CA HIS A 53 -31.77 60.07 49.53
C HIS A 53 -31.09 60.36 48.19
N ARG A 54 -30.31 61.45 48.11
CA ARG A 54 -29.50 61.79 46.93
C ARG A 54 -28.50 60.68 46.58
N VAL A 55 -27.72 60.20 47.54
CA VAL A 55 -26.71 59.13 47.33
C VAL A 55 -27.36 57.82 46.91
N ARG A 56 -28.55 57.49 47.43
CA ARG A 56 -29.31 56.32 46.98
C ARG A 56 -29.72 56.44 45.52
N GLN A 57 -30.26 57.60 45.12
CA GLN A 57 -30.68 57.85 43.74
C GLN A 57 -29.49 57.84 42.76
N GLU A 58 -28.35 58.40 43.17
CA GLU A 58 -27.11 58.35 42.39
C GLU A 58 -26.56 56.91 42.26
N ASN A 59 -26.65 56.10 43.31
CA ASN A 59 -26.25 54.69 43.26
C ASN A 59 -27.17 53.84 42.37
N GLU A 60 -28.49 54.04 42.46
CA GLU A 60 -29.47 53.31 41.66
C GLU A 60 -29.28 53.62 40.17
N SER A 61 -29.19 54.90 39.80
CA SER A 61 -28.90 55.31 38.41
C SER A 61 -27.54 54.79 37.91
N THR A 62 -26.51 54.79 38.76
CA THR A 62 -25.20 54.21 38.41
C THR A 62 -25.29 52.69 38.23
N ARG A 63 -26.10 52.02 39.05
CA ARG A 63 -26.30 50.57 38.96
C ARG A 63 -27.02 50.20 37.67
N ASP A 64 -28.11 50.88 37.35
CA ASP A 64 -28.89 50.65 36.12
C ASP A 64 -28.05 50.93 34.87
N SER A 65 -27.25 52.00 34.89
CA SER A 65 -26.31 52.33 33.82
C SER A 65 -25.23 51.26 33.64
N ARG A 66 -24.75 50.65 34.74
CA ARG A 66 -23.79 49.54 34.67
C ARG A 66 -24.42 48.25 34.19
N GLU A 67 -25.67 48.00 34.54
CA GLU A 67 -26.40 46.79 34.14
C GLU A 67 -26.73 46.82 32.65
N SER A 68 -27.29 47.93 32.16
CA SER A 68 -27.50 48.15 30.72
C SER A 68 -26.20 48.09 29.91
N ALA A 69 -25.10 48.67 30.40
CA ALA A 69 -23.81 48.58 29.72
C ALA A 69 -23.26 47.14 29.66
N LYS A 70 -23.52 46.32 30.69
CA LYS A 70 -23.15 44.90 30.68
C LYS A 70 -24.00 44.12 29.68
N GLU A 71 -25.30 44.34 29.65
CA GLU A 71 -26.22 43.70 28.71
C GLU A 71 -25.81 43.99 27.27
N ALA A 72 -25.58 45.26 26.93
CA ALA A 72 -25.09 45.66 25.62
C ALA A 72 -23.74 45.00 25.24
N ALA A 73 -22.82 44.86 26.21
CA ALA A 73 -21.55 44.18 25.98
C ALA A 73 -21.72 42.66 25.78
N TYR A 74 -22.69 42.04 26.45
CA TYR A 74 -23.02 40.63 26.23
C TYR A 74 -23.68 40.40 24.87
N ASP A 75 -24.56 41.30 24.44
CA ASP A 75 -25.20 41.23 23.12
C ASP A 75 -24.16 41.37 21.99
N GLU A 76 -23.25 42.35 22.09
CA GLU A 76 -22.16 42.53 21.12
C GLU A 76 -21.27 41.28 21.06
N LEU A 77 -20.95 40.69 22.21
CA LEU A 77 -20.17 39.45 22.27
C LEU A 77 -20.94 38.28 21.63
N ALA A 78 -22.23 38.15 21.89
CA ALA A 78 -23.07 37.10 21.33
C ALA A 78 -23.16 37.20 19.80
N ASP A 79 -23.34 38.41 19.27
CA ASP A 79 -23.36 38.67 17.83
C ASP A 79 -22.02 38.30 17.20
N ARG A 80 -20.90 38.70 17.82
CA ARG A 80 -19.56 38.37 17.34
C ARG A 80 -19.29 36.87 17.39
N MET A 81 -19.74 36.16 18.43
CA MET A 81 -19.63 34.70 18.50
C MET A 81 -20.50 34.02 17.45
N ALA A 82 -21.71 34.52 17.18
CA ALA A 82 -22.58 33.99 16.14
C ALA A 82 -21.95 34.16 14.76
N GLU A 83 -21.32 35.30 14.48
CA GLU A 83 -20.59 35.54 13.22
C GLU A 83 -19.37 34.62 13.08
N LEU A 84 -18.61 34.43 14.16
CA LEU A 84 -17.48 33.50 14.18
C LEU A 84 -17.94 32.06 13.89
N LEU A 85 -19.03 31.61 14.53
CA LEU A 85 -19.59 30.27 14.33
C LEU A 85 -20.09 30.08 12.90
N ARG A 86 -20.79 31.07 12.32
CA ARG A 86 -21.22 31.02 10.91
C ARG A 86 -20.02 30.93 9.96
N THR A 87 -18.97 31.70 10.21
CA THR A 87 -17.75 31.69 9.40
C THR A 87 -17.04 30.35 9.50
N ALA A 88 -16.92 29.80 10.72
CA ALA A 88 -16.32 28.49 10.95
C ALA A 88 -17.12 27.36 10.28
N GLU A 89 -18.45 27.41 10.34
CA GLU A 89 -19.32 26.44 9.66
C GLU A 89 -19.19 26.53 8.13
N GLN A 90 -19.16 27.75 7.58
CA GLN A 90 -18.93 27.96 6.15
C GLN A 90 -17.57 27.41 5.71
N GLN A 91 -16.52 27.66 6.47
CA GLN A 91 -15.18 27.11 6.20
C GLN A 91 -15.17 25.59 6.29
N ALA A 92 -15.77 25.01 7.34
CA ALA A 92 -15.84 23.56 7.50
C ALA A 92 -16.60 22.89 6.35
N ASN A 93 -17.72 23.48 5.91
CA ASN A 93 -18.48 22.98 4.77
C ASN A 93 -17.68 23.08 3.47
N ARG A 94 -16.99 24.20 3.26
CA ARG A 94 -16.10 24.38 2.10
C ARG A 94 -15.00 23.32 2.07
N THR A 95 -14.29 23.12 3.18
CA THR A 95 -13.25 22.09 3.29
C THR A 95 -13.80 20.69 3.07
N ARG A 96 -15.01 20.38 3.56
CA ARG A 96 -15.65 19.08 3.32
C ARG A 96 -15.96 18.86 1.85
N THR A 97 -16.51 19.86 1.16
CA THR A 97 -16.81 19.78 -0.27
C THR A 97 -15.54 19.62 -1.09
N GLU A 98 -14.52 20.47 -0.84
CA GLU A 98 -13.22 20.39 -1.53
C GLU A 98 -12.55 19.02 -1.32
N ALA A 99 -12.55 18.51 -0.08
CA ALA A 99 -12.01 17.19 0.22
C ALA A 99 -12.80 16.05 -0.46
N ALA A 100 -14.13 16.16 -0.55
CA ALA A 100 -14.97 15.17 -1.23
C ALA A 100 -14.75 15.16 -2.75
N GLU A 101 -14.63 16.34 -3.36
CA GLU A 101 -14.30 16.51 -4.78
C GLU A 101 -12.91 15.94 -5.08
N GLU A 102 -11.90 16.29 -4.27
CA GLU A 102 -10.55 15.75 -4.42
C GLU A 102 -10.51 14.23 -4.24
N ALA A 103 -11.21 13.69 -3.24
CA ALA A 103 -11.28 12.25 -3.02
C ALA A 103 -11.91 11.53 -4.22
N THR A 104 -13.00 12.07 -4.76
CA THR A 104 -13.68 11.52 -5.94
C THR A 104 -12.74 11.51 -7.14
N LYS A 105 -12.09 12.65 -7.41
CA LYS A 105 -11.11 12.75 -8.50
C LYS A 105 -9.96 11.75 -8.35
N ARG A 106 -9.42 11.59 -7.14
CA ARG A 106 -8.34 10.62 -6.89
C ARG A 106 -8.81 9.17 -7.09
N LEU A 107 -10.05 8.85 -6.74
CA LEU A 107 -10.63 7.54 -6.99
C LEU A 107 -10.82 7.27 -8.48
N GLU A 108 -11.32 8.26 -9.23
CA GLU A 108 -11.45 8.17 -10.69
C GLU A 108 -10.09 8.00 -11.38
N ASP A 109 -9.09 8.82 -11.00
CA ASP A 109 -7.73 8.71 -11.51
C ASP A 109 -7.11 7.32 -11.19
N ALA A 110 -7.33 6.82 -9.97
CA ALA A 110 -6.85 5.50 -9.57
C ALA A 110 -7.54 4.37 -10.33
N ALA A 111 -8.85 4.47 -10.56
CA ALA A 111 -9.61 3.50 -11.33
C ALA A 111 -9.14 3.47 -12.79
N SER A 112 -9.00 4.63 -13.44
CA SER A 112 -8.49 4.74 -14.81
C SER A 112 -7.09 4.13 -14.94
N ARG A 113 -6.18 4.41 -13.99
CA ARG A 113 -4.83 3.81 -14.01
C ARG A 113 -4.87 2.30 -13.80
N ALA A 114 -5.77 1.80 -12.96
CA ALA A 114 -5.92 0.36 -12.76
C ALA A 114 -6.42 -0.32 -14.04
N GLU A 115 -7.38 0.28 -14.73
CA GLU A 115 -7.88 -0.20 -16.04
C GLU A 115 -6.77 -0.20 -17.10
N ASP A 116 -5.96 0.86 -17.16
CA ASP A 116 -4.81 0.93 -18.06
C ASP A 116 -3.78 -0.16 -17.76
N ILE A 117 -3.42 -0.38 -16.50
CA ILE A 117 -2.48 -1.44 -16.09
C ILE A 117 -3.03 -2.81 -16.47
N VAL A 118 -4.32 -3.08 -16.25
CA VAL A 118 -4.96 -4.36 -16.61
C VAL A 118 -4.91 -4.57 -18.12
N ARG A 119 -5.22 -3.51 -18.90
CA ARG A 119 -5.16 -3.55 -20.36
C ARG A 119 -3.75 -3.82 -20.86
N GLU A 120 -2.75 -3.07 -20.37
CA GLU A 120 -1.34 -3.27 -20.73
C GLU A 120 -0.84 -4.68 -20.34
N ALA A 121 -1.20 -5.17 -19.15
CA ALA A 121 -0.84 -6.50 -18.71
C ALA A 121 -1.46 -7.59 -19.59
N GLN A 122 -2.71 -7.41 -20.02
CA GLN A 122 -3.39 -8.33 -20.92
C GLN A 122 -2.75 -8.32 -22.32
N GLU A 123 -2.48 -7.13 -22.88
CA GLU A 123 -1.78 -6.99 -24.17
C GLU A 123 -0.40 -7.66 -24.13
N ALA A 124 0.38 -7.43 -23.06
CA ALA A 124 1.68 -8.07 -22.88
C ALA A 124 1.57 -9.60 -22.70
N ALA A 125 0.55 -10.08 -21.98
CA ALA A 125 0.30 -11.51 -21.83
C ALA A 125 -0.04 -12.18 -23.16
N ASP A 126 -0.87 -11.55 -23.97
CA ASP A 126 -1.25 -12.07 -25.29
C ASP A 126 -0.08 -12.03 -26.27
N GLU A 127 0.76 -11.00 -26.22
CA GLU A 127 2.01 -10.95 -26.99
C GLU A 127 2.99 -12.06 -26.58
N MET A 128 3.16 -12.28 -25.27
CA MET A 128 4.02 -13.37 -24.76
C MET A 128 3.51 -14.75 -25.19
N ARG A 129 2.18 -14.98 -25.16
CA ARG A 129 1.57 -16.22 -25.66
C ARG A 129 1.82 -16.40 -27.15
N ALA A 130 1.58 -15.38 -27.96
CA ALA A 130 1.79 -15.43 -29.40
C ALA A 130 3.27 -15.73 -29.75
N ARG A 131 4.22 -15.12 -29.03
CA ARG A 131 5.66 -15.41 -29.18
C ARG A 131 5.99 -16.84 -28.78
N ALA A 132 5.45 -17.33 -27.66
CA ALA A 132 5.67 -18.70 -27.21
C ALA A 132 5.13 -19.72 -28.22
N ASP A 133 3.93 -19.50 -28.76
CA ASP A 133 3.33 -20.35 -29.78
C ASP A 133 4.16 -20.38 -31.07
N ALA A 134 4.67 -19.22 -31.51
CA ALA A 134 5.55 -19.14 -32.67
C ALA A 134 6.87 -19.91 -32.48
N ILE A 135 7.47 -19.84 -31.29
CA ILE A 135 8.66 -20.61 -30.93
C ILE A 135 8.35 -22.11 -30.92
N LEU A 136 7.23 -22.52 -30.31
CA LEU A 136 6.81 -23.92 -30.26
C LEU A 136 6.54 -24.48 -31.66
N GLN A 137 5.92 -23.70 -32.54
CA GLN A 137 5.70 -24.09 -33.93
C GLN A 137 7.02 -24.27 -34.66
N THR A 138 7.94 -23.31 -34.54
CA THR A 138 9.27 -23.39 -35.18
C THR A 138 10.05 -24.62 -34.70
N ALA A 139 10.02 -24.89 -33.39
CA ALA A 139 10.69 -26.06 -32.81
C ALA A 139 10.08 -27.38 -33.29
N ARG A 140 8.75 -27.44 -33.48
CA ARG A 140 8.07 -28.62 -34.06
C ARG A 140 8.48 -28.84 -35.51
N GLU A 141 8.45 -27.79 -36.32
CA GLU A 141 8.87 -27.86 -37.73
C GLU A 141 10.34 -28.29 -37.87
N GLU A 142 11.22 -27.80 -36.99
CA GLU A 142 12.62 -28.23 -36.96
C GLU A 142 12.77 -29.68 -36.52
N THR A 143 12.01 -30.11 -35.50
CA THR A 143 11.99 -31.51 -35.06
C THR A 143 11.53 -32.44 -36.18
N ASP A 144 10.44 -32.11 -36.86
CA ASP A 144 9.91 -32.90 -37.97
C ASP A 144 10.91 -32.97 -39.13
N ARG A 145 11.60 -31.86 -39.43
CA ARG A 145 12.68 -31.83 -40.42
C ARG A 145 13.84 -32.75 -40.05
N ILE A 146 14.29 -32.71 -38.79
CA ILE A 146 15.40 -33.55 -38.32
C ILE A 146 14.99 -35.02 -38.32
N LEU A 147 13.79 -35.36 -37.84
CA LEU A 147 13.27 -36.72 -37.83
C LEU A 147 13.08 -37.27 -39.25
N GLY A 148 12.54 -36.47 -40.16
CA GLY A 148 12.42 -36.82 -41.58
C GLY A 148 13.79 -37.10 -42.20
N GLY A 149 14.76 -36.19 -42.03
CA GLY A 149 16.12 -36.39 -42.54
C GLY A 149 16.83 -37.60 -41.93
N LEU A 150 16.59 -37.91 -40.65
CA LEU A 150 17.14 -39.11 -40.01
C LEU A 150 16.50 -40.39 -40.55
N ALA A 151 15.19 -40.38 -40.81
CA ALA A 151 14.48 -41.50 -41.41
C ALA A 151 14.98 -41.77 -42.84
N ASP A 152 15.11 -40.73 -43.66
CA ASP A 152 15.66 -40.83 -45.02
C ASP A 152 17.07 -41.40 -45.02
N ARG A 153 17.94 -40.93 -44.10
CA ARG A 153 19.31 -41.44 -43.95
C ARG A 153 19.33 -42.90 -43.51
N ARG A 154 18.47 -43.29 -42.57
CA ARG A 154 18.32 -44.69 -42.14
C ARG A 154 17.93 -45.57 -43.32
N ASP A 155 16.94 -45.13 -44.11
CA ASP A 155 16.44 -45.93 -45.24
C ASP A 155 17.50 -46.06 -46.34
N GLY A 156 18.26 -44.99 -46.61
CA GLY A 156 19.45 -45.04 -47.47
C GLY A 156 20.51 -46.04 -46.98
N MET A 157 20.89 -45.99 -45.70
CA MET A 157 21.85 -46.95 -45.12
C MET A 157 21.35 -48.40 -45.18
N VAL A 158 20.06 -48.64 -44.96
CA VAL A 158 19.46 -49.98 -45.08
C VAL A 158 19.56 -50.49 -46.52
N GLU A 159 19.35 -49.62 -47.51
CA GLU A 159 19.47 -49.99 -48.91
C GLU A 159 20.92 -50.26 -49.31
N GLU A 160 21.86 -49.42 -48.88
CA GLU A 160 23.30 -49.66 -49.05
C GLU A 160 23.74 -51.00 -48.45
N LEU A 161 23.26 -51.35 -47.26
CA LEU A 161 23.54 -52.64 -46.62
C LEU A 161 22.94 -53.81 -47.40
N ARG A 162 21.75 -53.66 -48.00
CA ARG A 162 21.15 -54.69 -48.87
C ARG A 162 21.98 -54.87 -50.13
N GLU A 163 22.41 -53.79 -50.76
CA GLU A 163 23.27 -53.85 -51.95
C GLU A 163 24.62 -54.49 -51.61
N ALA A 164 25.26 -54.09 -50.51
CA ALA A 164 26.49 -54.70 -50.04
C ALA A 164 26.32 -56.20 -49.77
N LYS A 165 25.19 -56.62 -49.19
CA LYS A 165 24.86 -58.03 -48.98
C LYS A 165 24.74 -58.79 -50.30
N VAL A 166 24.08 -58.22 -51.32
CA VAL A 166 23.97 -58.85 -52.65
C VAL A 166 25.35 -59.01 -53.28
N ARG A 167 26.18 -57.95 -53.27
CA ARG A 167 27.55 -58.01 -53.78
C ARG A 167 28.40 -59.06 -53.04
N LEU A 168 28.27 -59.16 -51.72
CA LEU A 168 28.95 -60.21 -50.94
C LEU A 168 28.50 -61.61 -51.32
N ALA A 169 27.20 -61.81 -51.59
CA ALA A 169 26.69 -63.10 -52.06
C ALA A 169 27.25 -63.46 -53.45
N ASP A 170 27.36 -62.48 -54.35
CA ASP A 170 27.96 -62.67 -55.68
C ASP A 170 29.45 -63.04 -55.57
N VAL A 171 30.20 -62.36 -54.69
CA VAL A 171 31.62 -62.70 -54.41
C VAL A 171 31.76 -64.10 -53.84
N ILE A 172 30.87 -64.52 -52.95
CA ILE A 172 30.86 -65.88 -52.40
C ILE A 172 30.59 -66.91 -53.52
N GLN A 173 29.64 -66.64 -54.42
CA GLN A 173 29.37 -67.52 -55.57
C GLN A 173 30.57 -67.63 -56.51
N LEU A 174 31.22 -66.50 -56.82
CA LEU A 174 32.45 -66.47 -57.62
C LEU A 174 33.59 -67.26 -56.96
N LEU A 175 33.73 -67.17 -55.63
CA LEU A 175 34.71 -67.95 -54.88
C LEU A 175 34.39 -69.44 -54.90
N ASP A 176 33.11 -69.83 -54.75
CA ASP A 176 32.67 -71.23 -54.83
C ASP A 176 32.93 -71.83 -56.23
N GLU A 177 32.64 -71.06 -57.28
CA GLU A 177 32.99 -71.41 -58.66
C GLU A 177 34.52 -71.57 -58.83
N ALA A 178 35.31 -70.62 -58.34
CA ALA A 178 36.77 -70.66 -58.40
C ALA A 178 37.35 -71.86 -57.64
N VAL A 179 36.86 -72.17 -56.44
CA VAL A 179 37.28 -73.34 -55.65
C VAL A 179 36.91 -74.62 -56.40
N SER A 180 35.67 -74.76 -56.88
CA SER A 180 35.25 -75.96 -57.60
C SER A 180 36.04 -76.19 -58.90
N THR A 181 36.47 -75.12 -59.58
CA THR A 181 37.34 -75.23 -60.76
C THR A 181 38.78 -75.60 -60.38
N ALA A 182 39.32 -75.04 -59.30
CA ALA A 182 40.63 -75.40 -58.77
C ALA A 182 40.67 -76.86 -58.29
N GLU A 183 39.62 -77.35 -57.64
CA GLU A 183 39.48 -78.76 -57.24
C GLU A 183 39.47 -79.68 -58.46
N ARG A 184 38.71 -79.38 -59.51
CA ARG A 184 38.73 -80.14 -60.77
C ARG A 184 40.10 -80.10 -61.46
N GLN A 185 40.82 -78.99 -61.37
CA GLN A 185 42.19 -78.88 -61.90
C GLN A 185 43.19 -79.70 -61.07
N SER A 186 43.06 -79.68 -59.74
CA SER A 186 43.85 -80.50 -58.82
C SER A 186 43.59 -81.99 -59.04
N GLU A 187 42.33 -82.41 -59.19
CA GLU A 187 41.96 -83.79 -59.49
C GLU A 187 42.52 -84.24 -60.84
N ARG A 188 42.50 -83.35 -61.86
CA ARG A 188 43.19 -83.59 -63.15
C ARG A 188 44.71 -83.64 -63.00
N ALA A 189 45.31 -82.81 -62.16
CA ALA A 189 46.75 -82.81 -61.91
C ALA A 189 47.18 -84.05 -61.12
N GLN A 190 46.39 -84.52 -60.16
CA GLN A 190 46.63 -85.77 -59.42
C GLN A 190 46.49 -87.01 -60.30
N LEU A 191 45.57 -86.99 -61.27
CA LEU A 191 45.49 -87.98 -62.34
C LEU A 191 46.69 -87.92 -63.31
N ALA A 192 47.34 -86.76 -63.48
CA ALA A 192 48.55 -86.61 -64.28
C ALA A 192 49.85 -86.96 -63.49
N VAL A 193 49.88 -86.72 -62.18
CA VAL A 193 51.03 -87.01 -61.30
C VAL A 193 51.06 -88.46 -60.82
N SER A 194 49.93 -89.17 -60.82
CA SER A 194 49.91 -90.63 -60.55
C SER A 194 50.47 -91.49 -61.70
N GLY A 195 51.01 -90.86 -62.75
CA GLY A 195 51.59 -91.52 -63.93
C GLY A 195 53.12 -91.52 -64.02
N ASP A 196 53.86 -90.93 -63.06
CA ASP A 196 55.32 -90.96 -63.10
C ASP A 196 55.91 -90.86 -61.69
N GLY A 197 56.24 -92.01 -61.11
CA GLY A 197 57.04 -92.08 -59.91
C GLY A 197 58.52 -92.07 -60.27
N MET A 198 59.30 -91.18 -59.66
CA MET A 198 60.64 -91.46 -59.10
C MET A 198 61.32 -90.18 -58.58
N LEU A 199 61.90 -90.33 -57.38
CA LEU A 199 63.07 -89.65 -56.80
C LEU A 199 62.87 -88.33 -56.02
N GLU A 200 62.88 -88.49 -54.70
CA GLU A 200 63.63 -87.69 -53.70
C GLU A 200 65.01 -87.23 -54.21
N PRO A 201 65.55 -86.05 -53.78
CA PRO A 201 66.14 -85.92 -52.44
C PRO A 201 66.00 -84.55 -51.73
N ASP A 202 65.71 -84.62 -50.42
CA ASP A 202 66.57 -84.23 -49.28
C ASP A 202 67.22 -82.81 -49.16
N VAL A 203 67.12 -82.27 -47.93
CA VAL A 203 67.95 -81.22 -47.24
C VAL A 203 67.66 -79.73 -47.58
N ASP A 204 67.45 -78.75 -46.68
CA ASP A 204 67.55 -78.55 -45.21
C ASP A 204 66.67 -77.34 -44.75
N PRO A 205 66.47 -77.12 -43.43
CA PRO A 205 65.63 -76.06 -42.84
C PRO A 205 66.44 -74.87 -42.29
N GLU A 206 66.07 -73.64 -42.67
CA GLU A 206 66.38 -72.40 -41.94
C GLU A 206 65.06 -71.59 -41.86
N VAL A 207 64.35 -71.58 -40.75
CA VAL A 207 64.48 -70.62 -39.62
C VAL A 207 64.66 -69.17 -40.10
N SER A 208 63.60 -68.39 -40.03
CA SER A 208 63.68 -67.03 -39.50
C SER A 208 62.31 -66.55 -39.01
N ASP A 209 62.26 -66.35 -37.71
CA ASP A 209 61.32 -65.51 -36.98
C ASP A 209 61.17 -64.14 -37.63
N ILE A 210 59.94 -63.63 -37.73
CA ILE A 210 59.65 -62.21 -37.46
C ILE A 210 58.38 -62.14 -36.59
N PHE A 211 58.63 -62.05 -35.29
CA PHE A 211 57.85 -61.28 -34.33
C PHE A 211 57.81 -59.80 -34.77
N VAL A 212 56.66 -59.15 -34.71
CA VAL A 212 56.54 -57.78 -34.16
C VAL A 212 55.16 -57.63 -33.49
N GLU A 213 55.20 -57.50 -32.16
CA GLU A 213 54.16 -56.95 -31.29
C GLU A 213 53.90 -55.45 -31.60
N GLY A 214 52.71 -54.94 -31.30
CA GLY A 214 52.48 -53.50 -31.30
C GLY A 214 51.05 -53.07 -30.93
N GLU A 215 50.80 -53.06 -29.61
CA GLU A 215 50.06 -52.03 -28.84
C GLU A 215 48.63 -51.55 -29.21
N GLU A 216 47.74 -51.73 -28.24
CA GLU A 216 46.62 -50.86 -27.82
C GLU A 216 47.02 -49.36 -27.62
N PRO A 217 46.21 -48.46 -26.98
CA PRO A 217 44.87 -47.94 -27.29
C PRO A 217 44.81 -46.38 -27.21
N ALA A 218 43.58 -45.83 -27.23
CA ALA A 218 43.13 -44.58 -26.59
C ALA A 218 43.33 -43.23 -27.30
N SER A 219 42.23 -42.64 -27.77
CA SER A 219 41.48 -41.55 -27.09
C SER A 219 40.42 -40.96 -28.00
#